data_AF-A0A327YI36-F1
#
_entry.id   AF-A0A327YI36-F1
#
_cell.length_a   1.000
_cell.length_b   1.000
_cell.length_c   1.000
_cell.angle_alpha   90.00
_cell.angle_beta   90.00
_cell.angle_gamma   90.00
#
_symmetry.space_group_name_H-M   'P 1'
#
loop_
_entity.id
_entity.type
_entity.pdbx_description
1 polymer ?
#
loop_
_entity_poly.entity_id
_entity_poly.type
_entity_poly.pdbx_seq_one_letter_code
_entity_poly.pdbx_strand_id
1 'polypeptide(L)'
;MFKDIQKKLLLKYPLLWNTKFVPMVAIGLLLHLIFFGLGYLDGTIDFSNRNNLDIEVTCILFGVLLVVIVIILWLVNYFKNNSLKSFYSKSKYSLFYEWLQIFVVSTLLITFYLPFSVGKQLHQKSYYSLEETTNRCKTIATADMFIDGSFAETEIDSLASGLIDSLGNVINQEKIDSINNNNPDYYPESVAAAYTYKNHIIFNGKKYNQFSLVNRNTFEFTVISREQDSLNRIQIQNWLHQDNQAEVKKLMDSYLSLIREHNLATNLTLDKWFDIVYKAPEFDEFLYIQPYMREYETDNSYNSYDYVAKVGNGERKYSKYFVQQDVLKDKYDTVSEAHTDSFFKIEIILGFLYGAFGLSILIFSFRVTSGKSWLIALVSTGVINIVYGIFTAITGVGNMYAYLILFTILGIIFYFFLIYFNKKNLQLSRIALNLFLWSFIGIIPLIYFIIQEHYALKYDYRMGYSYNSPEYLWFRDHILHMFSFNFILAVLTLFFLSKIIRNWKGISED
;
A
#
# COMPACT_ATOMS: atom_id res chain seq x y z
N MET A 1 -17.17 44.56 2.58
CA MET A 1 -16.08 43.65 3.03
C MET A 1 -15.50 42.79 1.91
N PHE A 2 -16.20 41.80 1.33
CA PHE A 2 -15.62 40.94 0.29
C PHE A 2 -15.25 41.69 -1.01
N LYS A 3 -16.11 42.62 -1.47
CA LYS A 3 -15.81 43.50 -2.63
C LYS A 3 -14.56 44.35 -2.40
N ASP A 4 -14.35 44.86 -1.18
CA ASP A 4 -13.19 45.68 -0.82
C ASP A 4 -11.90 44.85 -0.79
N ILE A 5 -11.98 43.61 -0.28
CA ILE A 5 -10.87 42.65 -0.31
C ILE A 5 -10.50 42.30 -1.76
N GLN A 6 -11.48 42.02 -2.63
CA GLN A 6 -11.24 41.75 -4.04
C GLN A 6 -10.62 42.95 -4.75
N LYS A 7 -11.09 44.17 -4.48
CA LYS A 7 -10.51 45.41 -5.01
C LYS A 7 -9.07 45.61 -4.54
N LYS A 8 -8.79 45.37 -3.25
CA LYS A 8 -7.43 45.47 -2.69
C LYS A 8 -6.48 44.42 -3.28
N LEU A 9 -6.94 43.17 -3.44
CA LEU A 9 -6.19 42.10 -4.10
C LEU A 9 -5.88 42.44 -5.56
N LEU A 10 -6.85 42.94 -6.31
CA LEU A 10 -6.63 43.34 -7.71
C LEU A 10 -5.58 44.45 -7.83
N LEU A 11 -5.63 45.46 -6.96
CA LEU A 11 -4.73 46.62 -7.02
C LEU A 11 -3.32 46.33 -6.49
N LYS A 12 -3.18 45.53 -5.42
CA LYS A 12 -1.88 45.29 -4.76
C LYS A 12 -1.25 43.94 -5.12
N TYR A 13 -2.04 42.92 -5.39
CA TYR A 13 -1.60 41.54 -5.65
C TYR A 13 -2.31 40.94 -6.87
N PRO A 14 -2.13 41.53 -8.07
CA PRO A 14 -2.91 41.17 -9.27
C PRO A 14 -2.78 39.70 -9.65
N LEU A 15 -1.63 39.07 -9.36
CA LEU A 15 -1.43 37.66 -9.63
C LEU A 15 -2.35 36.76 -8.78
N LEU A 16 -2.39 36.98 -7.46
CA LEU A 16 -3.26 36.25 -6.53
C LEU A 16 -4.74 36.43 -6.87
N TRP A 17 -5.11 37.65 -7.27
CA TRP A 17 -6.47 37.95 -7.70
C TRP A 17 -6.85 37.22 -8.99
N ASN A 18 -5.93 37.16 -9.95
CA ASN A 18 -6.15 36.58 -11.26
C ASN A 18 -6.26 35.06 -11.20
N THR A 19 -5.41 34.39 -10.41
CA THR A 19 -5.47 32.94 -10.17
C THR A 19 -6.62 32.51 -9.26
N LYS A 20 -7.31 33.48 -8.62
CA LYS A 20 -8.28 33.20 -7.54
C LYS A 20 -7.63 32.39 -6.41
N PHE A 21 -6.35 32.61 -6.15
CA PHE A 21 -5.56 31.79 -5.23
C PHE A 21 -6.14 31.77 -3.81
N VAL A 22 -6.41 32.93 -3.22
CA VAL A 22 -6.90 33.04 -1.84
C VAL A 22 -8.20 32.26 -1.60
N PRO A 23 -9.29 32.44 -2.37
CA PRO A 23 -10.49 31.65 -2.17
C PRO A 23 -10.28 30.15 -2.44
N MET A 24 -9.42 29.77 -3.40
CA MET A 24 -9.15 28.36 -3.66
C MET A 24 -8.38 27.66 -2.55
N VAL A 25 -7.40 28.35 -1.94
CA VAL A 25 -6.71 27.83 -0.75
C VAL A 25 -7.68 27.68 0.41
N ALA A 26 -8.57 28.66 0.64
CA ALA A 26 -9.58 28.56 1.69
C ALA A 26 -10.54 27.38 1.48
N ILE A 27 -11.03 27.17 0.24
CA ILE A 27 -11.87 26.02 -0.12
C ILE A 27 -11.11 24.71 0.08
N GLY A 28 -9.85 24.63 -0.39
CA GLY A 28 -9.01 23.46 -0.22
C GLY A 28 -8.81 23.09 1.24
N LEU A 29 -8.44 24.05 2.09
CA LEU A 29 -8.24 23.83 3.53
C LEU A 29 -9.54 23.42 4.24
N LEU A 30 -10.67 24.06 3.89
CA LEU A 30 -11.98 23.66 4.43
C LEU A 30 -12.33 22.22 4.06
N LEU A 31 -12.05 21.82 2.82
CA LEU A 31 -12.26 20.46 2.36
C LEU A 31 -11.42 19.46 3.19
N HIS A 32 -10.15 19.76 3.44
CA HIS A 32 -9.30 18.92 4.28
C HIS A 32 -9.85 18.79 5.71
N LEU A 33 -10.35 19.89 6.29
CA LEU A 33 -10.94 19.88 7.63
C LEU A 33 -12.21 19.01 7.69
N ILE A 34 -13.07 19.11 6.68
CA ILE A 34 -14.30 18.29 6.59
C ILE A 34 -13.93 16.81 6.46
N PHE A 35 -13.01 16.46 5.56
CA PHE A 35 -12.59 15.08 5.36
C PHE A 35 -11.87 14.49 6.57
N PHE A 36 -11.10 15.31 7.29
CA PHE A 36 -10.56 14.92 8.60
C PHE A 36 -11.67 14.54 9.58
N GLY A 37 -12.70 15.38 9.72
CA GLY A 37 -13.84 15.11 10.60
C GLY A 37 -14.62 13.86 10.19
N LEU A 38 -14.85 13.66 8.89
CA LEU A 38 -15.50 12.45 8.37
C LEU A 38 -14.67 11.20 8.65
N GLY A 39 -13.35 11.26 8.43
CA GLY A 39 -12.44 10.17 8.75
C GLY A 39 -12.43 9.87 10.24
N TYR A 40 -12.41 10.91 11.08
CA TYR A 40 -12.53 10.73 12.53
C TYR A 40 -13.83 10.00 12.88
N LEU A 41 -14.98 10.38 12.32
CA LEU A 41 -16.25 9.64 12.54
C LEU A 41 -16.18 8.19 12.04
N ASP A 42 -15.56 7.94 10.89
CA ASP A 42 -15.34 6.60 10.32
C ASP A 42 -14.43 5.73 11.20
N GLY A 43 -13.50 6.33 11.93
CA GLY A 43 -12.61 5.63 12.88
C GLY A 43 -13.31 5.13 14.16
N THR A 44 -14.64 5.21 14.24
CA THR A 44 -15.41 4.64 15.34
C THR A 44 -15.36 3.11 15.26
N ILE A 45 -14.92 2.49 16.35
CA ILE A 45 -14.85 1.03 16.52
C ILE A 45 -16.02 0.61 17.41
N ASP A 46 -16.86 -0.29 16.89
CA ASP A 46 -17.83 -1.04 17.69
C ASP A 46 -17.21 -2.38 18.09
N PHE A 47 -16.79 -2.49 19.35
CA PHE A 47 -16.17 -3.72 19.87
C PHE A 47 -17.17 -4.87 20.08
N SER A 48 -18.48 -4.61 19.98
CA SER A 48 -19.52 -5.60 20.25
C SER A 48 -20.00 -6.36 19.00
N ASN A 49 -19.57 -5.94 17.81
CA ASN A 49 -20.06 -6.47 16.54
C ASN A 49 -18.94 -6.53 15.48
N ARG A 50 -19.15 -7.33 14.42
CA ARG A 50 -18.23 -7.43 13.27
C ARG A 50 -18.17 -6.13 12.46
N ASN A 51 -19.30 -5.47 12.24
CA ASN A 51 -19.38 -4.35 11.32
C ASN A 51 -19.11 -3.02 12.03
N ASN A 52 -18.10 -2.29 11.54
CA ASN A 52 -17.94 -0.88 11.86
C ASN A 52 -18.70 -0.02 10.86
N LEU A 53 -18.86 1.28 11.18
CA LEU A 53 -19.24 2.26 10.19
C LEU A 53 -18.15 2.33 9.11
N ASP A 54 -18.52 2.14 7.85
CA ASP A 54 -17.63 2.31 6.70
C ASP A 54 -18.29 3.26 5.71
N ILE A 55 -17.83 4.51 5.75
CA ILE A 55 -18.21 5.56 4.82
C ILE A 55 -17.05 5.92 3.89
N GLU A 56 -15.92 5.21 3.93
CA GLU A 56 -14.68 5.57 3.25
C GLU A 56 -14.88 5.66 1.74
N VAL A 57 -15.36 4.58 1.12
CA VAL A 57 -15.60 4.51 -0.33
C VAL A 57 -16.59 5.59 -0.78
N THR A 58 -17.67 5.74 -0.03
CA THR A 58 -18.70 6.76 -0.31
C THR A 58 -18.12 8.17 -0.24
N CYS A 59 -17.34 8.48 0.80
CA CYS A 59 -16.70 9.77 0.99
C CYS A 59 -15.69 10.08 -0.11
N ILE A 60 -14.89 9.10 -0.54
CA ILE A 60 -13.94 9.25 -1.65
C ILE A 60 -14.70 9.61 -2.94
N LEU A 61 -15.75 8.85 -3.29
CA LEU A 61 -16.51 9.08 -4.53
C LEU A 61 -17.17 10.47 -4.54
N PHE A 62 -17.88 10.84 -3.46
CA PHE A 62 -18.49 12.16 -3.35
C PHE A 62 -17.44 13.29 -3.31
N GLY A 63 -16.31 13.05 -2.65
CA GLY A 63 -15.18 13.99 -2.60
C GLY A 63 -14.59 14.26 -3.97
N VAL A 64 -14.35 13.22 -4.78
CA VAL A 64 -13.87 13.36 -6.16
C VAL A 64 -14.86 14.19 -7.00
N LEU A 65 -16.15 13.89 -6.91
CA LEU A 65 -17.19 14.66 -7.62
C LEU A 65 -17.18 16.14 -7.22
N LEU A 66 -17.12 16.43 -5.92
CA LEU A 66 -17.08 17.79 -5.40
C LEU A 66 -15.81 18.52 -5.84
N VAL A 67 -14.65 17.87 -5.81
CA VAL A 67 -13.38 18.42 -6.31
C VAL A 67 -13.47 18.74 -7.80
N VAL A 68 -14.06 17.86 -8.62
CA VAL A 68 -14.24 18.11 -10.06
C VAL A 68 -15.09 19.36 -10.30
N ILE A 69 -16.21 19.52 -9.58
CA ILE A 69 -17.05 20.72 -9.67
C ILE A 69 -16.26 21.98 -9.28
N VAL A 70 -15.52 21.92 -8.17
CA VAL A 70 -14.67 23.02 -7.70
C VAL A 70 -13.60 23.39 -8.73
N ILE A 71 -12.95 22.40 -9.36
CA ILE A 71 -11.97 22.61 -10.44
C ILE A 71 -12.65 23.31 -11.63
N ILE A 72 -13.80 22.84 -12.09
CA ILE A 72 -14.51 23.44 -13.23
C ILE A 72 -14.85 24.91 -12.94
N LEU A 73 -15.46 25.20 -11.79
CA LEU A 73 -15.82 26.55 -11.37
C LEU A 73 -14.59 27.46 -11.24
N TRP A 74 -13.49 26.91 -10.73
CA TRP A 74 -12.22 27.62 -10.65
C TRP A 74 -11.67 27.94 -12.03
N LEU A 75 -11.57 26.95 -12.93
CA LEU A 75 -11.03 27.12 -14.28
C LEU A 75 -11.84 28.12 -15.11
N VAL A 76 -13.17 28.07 -15.04
CA VAL A 76 -14.05 29.04 -15.69
C VAL A 76 -13.72 30.47 -15.26
N ASN A 77 -13.47 30.71 -13.97
CA ASN A 77 -13.14 32.04 -13.46
C ASN A 77 -11.68 32.44 -13.68
N TYR A 78 -10.78 31.46 -13.62
CA TYR A 78 -9.36 31.65 -13.82
C TYR A 78 -9.03 32.03 -15.26
N PHE A 79 -9.63 31.35 -16.24
CA PHE A 79 -9.34 31.57 -17.66
C PHE A 79 -9.99 32.82 -18.26
N LYS A 80 -10.98 33.44 -17.58
CA LYS A 80 -11.61 34.70 -18.01
C LYS A 80 -10.60 35.81 -18.27
N ASN A 81 -9.60 35.95 -17.39
CA ASN A 81 -8.62 37.02 -17.47
C ASN A 81 -7.24 36.42 -17.79
N ASN A 82 -6.69 36.73 -18.95
CA ASN A 82 -5.37 36.25 -19.36
C ASN A 82 -4.48 37.43 -19.80
N SER A 83 -3.83 38.05 -18.82
CA SER A 83 -2.91 39.17 -19.04
C SER A 83 -1.73 38.83 -19.95
N LEU A 84 -1.35 37.55 -20.04
CA LEU A 84 -0.29 37.10 -20.93
C LEU A 84 -0.76 37.13 -22.39
N LYS A 85 -2.04 36.84 -22.69
CA LYS A 85 -2.60 36.96 -24.06
C LYS A 85 -2.84 38.41 -24.47
N SER A 86 -3.05 39.30 -23.51
CA SER A 86 -3.25 40.73 -23.75
C SER A 86 -1.96 41.57 -23.68
N PHE A 87 -0.79 40.93 -23.76
CA PHE A 87 0.55 41.59 -23.79
C PHE A 87 0.83 42.59 -22.65
N TYR A 88 0.21 42.42 -21.48
CA TYR A 88 0.53 43.26 -20.32
C TYR A 88 1.96 43.01 -19.83
N SER A 89 2.64 44.08 -19.38
CA SER A 89 3.98 44.00 -18.81
C SER A 89 3.99 43.09 -17.58
N LYS A 90 4.78 42.01 -17.65
CA LYS A 90 4.90 41.00 -16.59
C LYS A 90 6.32 40.98 -16.02
N SER A 91 6.44 40.82 -14.70
CA SER A 91 7.74 40.70 -14.03
C SER A 91 8.49 39.45 -14.48
N LYS A 92 9.81 39.42 -14.24
CA LYS A 92 10.72 38.36 -14.71
C LYS A 92 10.27 36.93 -14.37
N TYR A 93 9.67 36.76 -13.19
CA TYR A 93 9.31 35.45 -12.65
C TYR A 93 7.81 35.26 -12.48
N SER A 94 6.98 36.17 -13.02
CA SER A 94 5.53 36.12 -12.81
C SER A 94 4.90 34.81 -13.28
N LEU A 95 5.39 34.23 -14.39
CA LEU A 95 4.85 32.96 -14.92
C LEU A 95 5.16 31.77 -14.02
N PHE A 96 6.33 31.75 -13.39
CA PHE A 96 6.67 30.71 -12.43
C PHE A 96 5.78 30.81 -11.19
N TYR A 97 5.59 32.02 -10.64
CA TYR A 97 4.68 32.21 -9.50
C TYR A 97 3.22 31.95 -9.87
N GLU A 98 2.82 32.21 -11.11
CA GLU A 98 1.49 31.84 -11.62
C GLU A 98 1.33 30.32 -11.62
N TRP A 99 2.30 29.58 -12.18
CA TRP A 99 2.32 28.12 -12.13
C TRP A 99 2.35 27.59 -10.69
N LEU A 100 3.19 28.15 -9.81
CA LEU A 100 3.30 27.71 -8.41
C LEU A 100 1.96 27.86 -7.68
N GLN A 101 1.20 28.92 -7.95
CA GLN A 101 -0.15 29.08 -7.40
C GLN A 101 -1.13 28.04 -7.94
N ILE A 102 -1.07 27.72 -9.24
CA ILE A 102 -1.86 26.62 -9.82
C ILE A 102 -1.48 25.29 -9.16
N PHE A 103 -0.17 25.04 -8.99
CA PHE A 103 0.34 23.82 -8.38
C PHE A 103 -0.15 23.67 -6.95
N VAL A 104 -0.03 24.70 -6.10
CA VAL A 104 -0.55 24.65 -4.72
C VAL A 104 -2.05 24.40 -4.67
N VAL A 105 -2.84 25.04 -5.54
CA VAL A 105 -4.28 24.78 -5.63
C VAL A 105 -4.56 23.34 -6.07
N SER A 106 -3.87 22.85 -7.10
CA SER A 106 -3.99 21.46 -7.56
C SER A 106 -3.59 20.46 -6.47
N THR A 107 -2.54 20.73 -5.70
CA THR A 107 -2.11 19.89 -4.58
C THR A 107 -3.22 19.80 -3.55
N LEU A 108 -3.76 20.93 -3.06
CA LEU A 108 -4.86 20.91 -2.10
C LEU A 108 -6.09 20.16 -2.63
N LEU A 109 -6.43 20.31 -3.91
CA LEU A 109 -7.59 19.65 -4.47
C LEU A 109 -7.38 18.14 -4.68
N ILE A 110 -6.15 17.69 -4.93
CA ILE A 110 -5.84 16.26 -5.11
C ILE A 110 -5.63 15.55 -3.77
N THR A 111 -5.02 16.22 -2.80
CA THR A 111 -4.73 15.64 -1.48
C THR A 111 -5.90 15.72 -0.49
N PHE A 112 -7.09 16.11 -0.95
CA PHE A 112 -8.26 16.35 -0.11
C PHE A 112 -8.63 15.16 0.80
N TYR A 113 -8.34 13.93 0.36
CA TYR A 113 -8.64 12.70 1.07
C TYR A 113 -7.61 12.35 2.15
N LEU A 114 -6.35 12.81 2.05
CA LEU A 114 -5.30 12.44 3.02
C LEU A 114 -5.70 12.66 4.49
N PRO A 115 -6.35 13.79 4.86
CA PRO A 115 -6.79 14.00 6.23
C PRO A 115 -7.85 13.00 6.73
N PHE A 116 -8.62 12.36 5.84
CA PHE A 116 -9.59 11.33 6.21
C PHE A 116 -8.89 10.15 6.87
N SER A 117 -7.89 9.57 6.21
CA SER A 117 -7.12 8.44 6.77
C SER A 117 -6.45 8.81 8.09
N VAL A 118 -5.93 10.05 8.19
CA VAL A 118 -5.35 10.57 9.43
C VAL A 118 -6.40 10.68 10.55
N GLY A 119 -7.58 11.21 10.25
CA GLY A 119 -8.68 11.33 11.20
C GLY A 119 -9.14 9.96 11.71
N LYS A 120 -9.32 9.01 10.80
CA LYS A 120 -9.70 7.61 11.08
C LYS A 120 -8.72 6.96 12.04
N GLN A 121 -7.44 6.99 11.67
CA GLN A 121 -6.37 6.41 12.47
C GLN A 121 -6.26 7.07 13.86
N LEU A 122 -6.42 8.40 13.95
CA LEU A 122 -6.38 9.11 15.23
C LEU A 122 -7.53 8.73 16.16
N HIS A 123 -8.74 8.50 15.63
CA HIS A 123 -9.86 8.06 16.46
C HIS A 123 -9.65 6.61 16.94
N GLN A 124 -9.25 5.71 16.03
CA GLN A 124 -8.94 4.31 16.37
C GLN A 124 -7.85 4.21 17.45
N LYS A 125 -6.80 5.03 17.33
CA LYS A 125 -5.72 5.14 18.31
C LYS A 125 -6.18 5.68 19.67
N SER A 126 -7.26 6.45 19.71
CA SER A 126 -7.73 7.10 20.94
C SER A 126 -8.49 6.19 21.90
N TYR A 127 -8.89 4.99 21.46
CA TYR A 127 -9.61 4.03 22.30
C TYR A 127 -8.77 3.53 23.48
N TYR A 128 -7.48 3.23 23.25
CA TYR A 128 -6.55 2.74 24.27
C TYR A 128 -5.15 3.32 24.09
N SER A 129 -4.45 3.50 25.21
CA SER A 129 -3.02 3.85 25.17
C SER A 129 -2.20 2.72 24.51
N LEU A 130 -1.01 3.04 23.98
CA LEU A 130 -0.14 2.02 23.38
C LEU A 130 0.15 0.86 24.36
N GLU A 131 0.46 1.19 25.62
CA GLU A 131 0.73 0.19 26.66
C GLU A 131 -0.47 -0.72 26.90
N GLU A 132 -1.67 -0.13 27.01
CA GLU A 132 -2.90 -0.88 27.22
C GLU A 132 -3.23 -1.77 26.00
N THR A 133 -3.11 -1.23 24.78
CA THR A 133 -3.26 -1.99 23.54
C THR A 133 -2.30 -3.17 23.51
N THR A 134 -1.01 -2.96 23.76
CA THR A 134 0.00 -4.03 23.76
C THR A 134 -0.34 -5.13 24.78
N ASN A 135 -0.76 -4.75 26.00
CA ASN A 135 -1.12 -5.73 27.04
C ASN A 135 -2.38 -6.54 26.69
N ARG A 136 -3.40 -5.88 26.14
CA ARG A 136 -4.64 -6.53 25.72
C ARG A 136 -4.40 -7.43 24.50
N CYS A 137 -3.67 -6.96 23.49
CA CYS A 137 -3.23 -7.75 22.34
C CYS A 137 -2.40 -8.97 22.76
N LYS A 138 -1.46 -8.83 23.71
CA LYS A 138 -0.70 -9.97 24.25
C LYS A 138 -1.63 -11.01 24.88
N THR A 139 -2.61 -10.57 25.66
CA THR A 139 -3.60 -11.46 26.30
C THR A 139 -4.39 -12.23 25.23
N ILE A 140 -4.87 -11.53 24.20
CA ILE A 140 -5.65 -12.13 23.09
C ILE A 140 -4.79 -13.11 22.29
N ALA A 141 -3.59 -12.70 21.89
CA ALA A 141 -2.66 -13.50 21.09
C ALA A 141 -2.25 -14.80 21.79
N THR A 142 -1.94 -14.73 23.09
CA THR A 142 -1.52 -15.91 23.86
C THR A 142 -2.70 -16.81 24.24
N ALA A 143 -3.88 -16.24 24.48
CA ALA A 143 -5.10 -17.01 24.71
C ALA A 143 -5.54 -17.81 23.47
N ASP A 144 -5.23 -17.32 22.27
CA ASP A 144 -5.58 -17.97 21.00
C ASP A 144 -5.04 -19.41 20.86
N MET A 145 -3.89 -19.69 21.49
CA MET A 145 -3.33 -21.05 21.54
C MET A 145 -4.36 -22.06 22.08
N PHE A 146 -5.23 -21.62 22.99
CA PHE A 146 -6.25 -22.42 23.66
C PHE A 146 -7.64 -22.35 22.99
N ILE A 147 -7.77 -21.73 21.82
CA ILE A 147 -9.04 -21.59 21.10
C ILE A 147 -8.96 -22.33 19.76
N ASP A 148 -8.36 -21.69 18.74
CA ASP A 148 -8.30 -22.25 17.38
C ASP A 148 -7.02 -21.89 16.58
N GLY A 149 -5.99 -21.34 17.22
CA GLY A 149 -4.68 -21.08 16.61
C GLY A 149 -4.09 -22.28 15.85
N SER A 150 -3.31 -22.00 14.80
CA SER A 150 -2.67 -23.01 13.95
C SER A 150 -1.51 -23.72 14.68
N PHE A 151 -0.95 -24.78 14.09
CA PHE A 151 0.26 -25.41 14.60
C PHE A 151 1.49 -24.93 13.82
N ALA A 152 2.63 -24.83 14.50
CA ALA A 152 3.90 -24.59 13.83
C ALA A 152 4.33 -25.82 13.03
N GLU A 153 5.05 -25.56 11.94
CA GLU A 153 5.72 -26.60 11.19
C GLU A 153 6.82 -27.24 12.06
N THR A 154 6.85 -28.56 12.09
CA THR A 154 7.84 -29.33 12.85
C THR A 154 9.18 -29.38 12.10
N GLU A 155 10.23 -29.87 12.75
CA GLU A 155 11.51 -30.09 12.06
C GLU A 155 11.35 -31.08 10.90
N ILE A 156 12.14 -30.88 9.84
CA ILE A 156 12.25 -31.83 8.73
C ILE A 156 12.85 -33.15 9.26
N ASP A 157 12.20 -34.26 8.92
CA ASP A 157 12.78 -35.58 9.10
C ASP A 157 13.76 -35.82 7.95
N SER A 158 15.04 -35.52 8.19
CA SER A 158 16.08 -35.62 7.16
C SER A 158 16.23 -37.04 6.61
N LEU A 159 15.95 -38.07 7.41
CA LEU A 159 16.03 -39.47 6.97
C LEU A 159 14.81 -39.82 6.10
N ALA A 160 13.60 -39.52 6.57
CA ALA A 160 12.37 -39.78 5.82
C ALA A 160 12.28 -38.94 4.55
N SER A 161 12.90 -37.76 4.53
CA SER A 161 13.03 -36.89 3.36
C SER A 161 14.14 -37.30 2.40
N GLY A 162 14.92 -38.35 2.71
CA GLY A 162 16.02 -38.82 1.87
C GLY A 162 17.21 -37.86 1.78
N LEU A 163 17.36 -36.94 2.74
CA LEU A 163 18.48 -35.99 2.83
C LEU A 163 19.72 -36.63 3.46
N ILE A 164 19.52 -37.66 4.29
CA ILE A 164 20.58 -38.46 4.90
C ILE A 164 20.27 -39.95 4.75
N ASP A 165 21.31 -40.79 4.73
CA ASP A 165 21.18 -42.25 4.80
C ASP A 165 20.96 -42.75 6.24
N SER A 166 20.76 -44.06 6.41
CA SER A 166 20.57 -44.70 7.71
C SER A 166 21.80 -44.62 8.64
N LEU A 167 22.95 -44.19 8.12
CA LEU A 167 24.19 -43.98 8.86
C LEU A 167 24.43 -42.49 9.18
N GLY A 168 23.51 -41.60 8.76
CA GLY A 168 23.59 -40.16 8.97
C GLY A 168 24.46 -39.41 7.95
N ASN A 169 24.89 -40.07 6.87
CA ASN A 169 25.65 -39.40 5.82
C ASN A 169 24.73 -38.59 4.93
N VAL A 170 25.12 -37.35 4.62
CA VAL A 170 24.39 -36.46 3.71
C VAL A 170 24.37 -37.05 2.30
N ILE A 171 23.17 -37.15 1.71
CA ILE A 171 22.98 -37.59 0.33
C ILE A 171 23.01 -36.34 -0.57
N ASN A 172 24.00 -36.26 -1.46
CA ASN A 172 24.11 -35.13 -2.40
C ASN A 172 22.89 -35.04 -3.32
N GLN A 173 22.42 -33.82 -3.55
CA GLN A 173 21.22 -33.49 -4.33
C GLN A 173 21.24 -34.08 -5.76
N GLU A 174 22.40 -34.12 -6.41
CA GLU A 174 22.59 -34.74 -7.74
C GLU A 174 22.23 -36.25 -7.76
N LYS A 175 22.33 -36.93 -6.62
CA LYS A 175 21.99 -38.35 -6.48
C LYS A 175 20.49 -38.58 -6.29
N ILE A 176 19.78 -37.61 -5.70
CA ILE A 176 18.32 -37.65 -5.49
C ILE A 176 17.60 -37.60 -6.84
N ASP A 177 18.07 -36.75 -7.76
CA ASP A 177 17.56 -36.66 -9.14
C ASP A 177 17.80 -37.97 -9.94
N SER A 178 18.91 -38.67 -9.67
CA SER A 178 19.24 -39.94 -10.34
C SER A 178 18.38 -41.14 -9.88
N ILE A 179 17.83 -41.10 -8.67
CA ILE A 179 16.96 -42.17 -8.13
C ILE A 179 15.55 -42.06 -8.71
N ASN A 180 15.03 -40.83 -8.87
CA ASN A 180 13.69 -40.58 -9.40
C ASN A 180 13.59 -40.84 -10.93
N ASN A 181 14.70 -40.77 -11.66
CA ASN A 181 14.75 -41.02 -13.11
C ASN A 181 14.69 -42.51 -13.52
N ASN A 182 14.67 -43.45 -12.57
CA ASN A 182 14.59 -44.89 -12.88
C ASN A 182 13.17 -45.44 -13.01
N ASN A 183 12.14 -44.58 -12.99
CA ASN A 183 10.74 -44.95 -13.26
C ASN A 183 10.24 -44.17 -14.50
N PRO A 184 10.14 -44.78 -15.71
CA PRO A 184 9.93 -44.05 -16.96
C PRO A 184 8.53 -43.43 -17.18
N ASP A 185 7.58 -43.65 -16.27
CA ASP A 185 6.16 -43.33 -16.50
C ASP A 185 5.69 -42.01 -15.87
N TYR A 186 6.58 -41.14 -15.40
CA TYR A 186 6.20 -39.84 -14.84
C TYR A 186 6.88 -38.68 -15.57
N TYR A 187 6.09 -37.90 -16.30
CA TYR A 187 6.50 -36.66 -16.96
C TYR A 187 7.12 -35.66 -15.93
N PRO A 188 8.15 -34.88 -16.31
CA PRO A 188 8.83 -33.99 -15.39
C PRO A 188 8.06 -32.67 -15.25
N GLU A 189 6.97 -32.68 -14.49
CA GLU A 189 6.54 -31.48 -13.78
C GLU A 189 7.36 -31.39 -12.49
N SER A 190 8.29 -30.41 -12.45
CA SER A 190 9.04 -29.93 -11.29
C SER A 190 8.96 -30.81 -10.03
N VAL A 191 9.87 -31.76 -9.89
CA VAL A 191 10.03 -32.56 -8.67
C VAL A 191 10.69 -31.68 -7.60
N ALA A 192 9.92 -30.79 -6.99
CA ALA A 192 10.28 -30.25 -5.69
C ALA A 192 10.22 -31.43 -4.71
N ALA A 193 11.35 -31.79 -4.11
CA ALA A 193 11.39 -32.86 -3.11
C ALA A 193 10.34 -32.59 -2.03
N ALA A 194 9.33 -33.44 -1.92
CA ALA A 194 8.33 -33.32 -0.86
C ALA A 194 9.01 -33.64 0.48
N TYR A 195 9.38 -32.60 1.23
CA TYR A 195 9.96 -32.78 2.56
C TYR A 195 8.96 -33.49 3.48
N THR A 196 9.44 -34.51 4.17
CA THR A 196 8.69 -35.18 5.24
C THR A 196 9.07 -34.56 6.57
N TYR A 197 8.06 -34.17 7.34
CA TYR A 197 8.24 -33.52 8.62
C TYR A 197 8.04 -34.48 9.78
N LYS A 198 8.74 -34.25 10.89
CA LYS A 198 8.60 -35.09 12.10
C LYS A 198 7.18 -34.97 12.65
N ASN A 199 6.60 -36.09 13.07
CA ASN A 199 5.29 -36.10 13.73
C ASN A 199 5.27 -35.56 15.18
N HIS A 200 6.35 -34.88 15.61
CA HIS A 200 6.55 -34.42 16.98
C HIS A 200 7.47 -33.20 17.03
N ILE A 201 7.38 -32.45 18.13
CA ILE A 201 8.36 -31.44 18.52
C ILE A 201 9.10 -31.87 19.79
N ILE A 202 10.26 -31.27 20.03
CA ILE A 202 11.00 -31.39 21.28
C ILE A 202 11.02 -30.03 21.95
N PHE A 203 10.49 -29.93 23.16
CA PHE A 203 10.50 -28.71 23.95
C PHE A 203 11.01 -29.00 25.37
N ASN A 204 12.07 -28.31 25.79
CA ASN A 204 12.78 -28.53 27.06
C ASN A 204 13.08 -30.03 27.33
N GLY A 205 13.58 -30.73 26.31
CA GLY A 205 13.96 -32.15 26.42
C GLY A 205 12.80 -33.15 26.44
N LYS A 206 11.53 -32.70 26.43
CA LYS A 206 10.35 -33.56 26.32
C LYS A 206 9.81 -33.58 24.90
N LYS A 207 9.42 -34.77 24.43
CA LYS A 207 8.78 -35.01 23.13
C LYS A 207 7.27 -34.73 23.25
N TYR A 208 6.72 -33.95 22.33
CA TYR A 208 5.28 -33.68 22.22
C TYR A 208 4.79 -33.97 20.81
N ASN A 209 3.53 -34.40 20.67
CA ASN A 209 2.90 -34.59 19.36
C ASN A 209 2.92 -33.28 18.54
N GLN A 210 3.05 -33.36 17.21
CA GLN A 210 2.97 -32.19 16.32
C GLN A 210 1.65 -31.38 16.48
N PHE A 211 0.57 -32.04 16.93
CA PHE A 211 -0.73 -31.43 17.21
C PHE A 211 -0.96 -31.13 18.70
N SER A 212 0.09 -31.19 19.52
CA SER A 212 0.02 -30.79 20.93
C SER A 212 -0.17 -29.28 21.07
N LEU A 213 -0.84 -28.82 22.13
CA LEU A 213 -0.93 -27.38 22.46
C LEU A 213 0.42 -26.70 22.57
N VAL A 214 1.47 -27.45 22.95
CA VAL A 214 2.84 -26.92 23.03
C VAL A 214 3.35 -26.46 21.64
N ASN A 215 2.81 -27.00 20.55
CA ASN A 215 3.17 -26.64 19.17
C ASN A 215 2.22 -25.60 18.52
N ARG A 216 1.32 -24.96 19.29
CA ARG A 216 0.40 -23.94 18.76
C ARG A 216 1.13 -22.63 18.44
N ASN A 217 0.75 -22.02 17.33
CA ASN A 217 1.02 -20.63 17.02
C ASN A 217 0.05 -19.70 17.76
N THR A 218 0.47 -18.46 17.91
CA THR A 218 -0.32 -17.35 18.41
C THR A 218 -0.76 -16.46 17.25
N PHE A 219 -1.84 -15.71 17.43
CA PHE A 219 -2.17 -14.61 16.54
C PHE A 219 -1.15 -13.47 16.70
N GLU A 220 -0.71 -12.86 15.61
CA GLU A 220 0.27 -11.76 15.62
C GLU A 220 -0.47 -10.42 15.54
N PHE A 221 -0.09 -9.46 16.39
CA PHE A 221 -0.58 -8.08 16.33
C PHE A 221 0.59 -7.15 16.01
N THR A 222 0.36 -6.14 15.19
CA THR A 222 1.41 -5.19 14.77
C THR A 222 2.11 -4.45 15.93
N VAL A 223 1.42 -4.19 17.05
CA VAL A 223 2.00 -3.57 18.26
C VAL A 223 2.97 -4.46 19.03
N ILE A 224 3.04 -5.75 18.69
CA ILE A 224 3.94 -6.71 19.32
C ILE A 224 5.02 -7.09 18.29
N SER A 225 6.29 -6.95 18.65
CA SER A 225 7.37 -7.36 17.75
C SER A 225 7.45 -8.88 17.65
N ARG A 226 7.98 -9.39 16.55
CA ARG A 226 8.18 -10.84 16.34
C ARG A 226 9.03 -11.49 17.45
N GLU A 227 10.03 -10.77 17.95
CA GLU A 227 10.84 -11.23 19.09
C GLU A 227 9.97 -11.36 20.35
N GLN A 228 9.13 -10.35 20.62
CA GLN A 228 8.26 -10.37 21.79
C GLN A 228 7.17 -11.44 21.68
N ASP A 229 6.61 -11.68 20.49
CA ASP A 229 5.68 -12.79 20.25
C ASP A 229 6.34 -14.15 20.47
N SER A 230 7.59 -14.30 20.01
CA SER A 230 8.38 -15.51 20.27
C SER A 230 8.59 -15.74 21.77
N LEU A 231 8.91 -14.69 22.53
CA LEU A 231 9.05 -14.75 23.99
C LEU A 231 7.72 -15.06 24.68
N ASN A 232 6.62 -14.46 24.23
CA ASN A 232 5.27 -14.72 24.75
C ASN A 232 4.88 -16.19 24.52
N ARG A 233 5.14 -16.75 23.32
CA ARG A 233 4.88 -18.16 23.02
C ARG A 233 5.70 -19.09 23.91
N ILE A 234 7.00 -18.83 24.08
CA ILE A 234 7.88 -19.61 24.97
C ILE A 234 7.40 -19.55 26.42
N GLN A 235 6.89 -18.41 26.88
CA GLN A 235 6.31 -18.26 28.21
C GLN A 235 5.13 -19.23 28.42
N ILE A 236 4.19 -19.31 27.47
CA ILE A 236 3.06 -20.25 27.54
C ILE A 236 3.53 -21.71 27.47
N GLN A 237 4.48 -22.03 26.58
CA GLN A 237 5.04 -23.37 26.46
C GLN A 237 5.71 -23.83 27.76
N ASN A 238 6.39 -22.92 28.47
CA ASN A 238 6.95 -23.22 29.79
C ASN A 238 5.86 -23.50 30.84
N TRP A 239 4.75 -22.75 30.84
CA TRP A 239 3.62 -23.04 31.74
C TRP A 239 3.00 -24.41 31.47
N LEU A 240 2.87 -24.80 30.20
CA LEU A 240 2.39 -26.15 29.82
C LEU A 240 3.38 -27.23 30.25
N HIS A 241 4.68 -27.04 29.98
CA HIS A 241 5.72 -28.01 30.35
C HIS A 241 5.83 -28.21 31.87
N GLN A 242 5.60 -27.16 32.66
CA GLN A 242 5.67 -27.18 34.13
C GLN A 242 4.34 -27.55 34.82
N ASP A 243 3.28 -27.85 34.05
CA ASP A 243 1.91 -28.05 34.57
C ASP A 243 1.41 -26.88 35.45
N ASN A 244 1.77 -25.64 35.08
CA ASN A 244 1.38 -24.44 35.83
C ASN A 244 -0.06 -24.02 35.48
N GLN A 245 -1.01 -24.70 36.09
CA GLN A 245 -2.44 -24.48 35.87
C GLN A 245 -2.90 -23.08 36.33
N ALA A 246 -2.27 -22.51 37.35
CA ALA A 246 -2.67 -21.22 37.93
C ALA A 246 -2.46 -20.07 36.92
N GLU A 247 -1.31 -20.00 36.27
CA GLU A 247 -1.04 -18.96 35.27
C GLU A 247 -1.88 -19.14 34.01
N VAL A 248 -2.14 -20.38 33.58
CA VAL A 248 -3.04 -20.63 32.44
C VAL A 248 -4.47 -20.22 32.74
N LYS A 249 -5.00 -20.55 33.93
CA LYS A 249 -6.34 -20.09 34.34
C LYS A 249 -6.42 -18.58 34.46
N LYS A 250 -5.36 -17.92 34.94
CA LYS A 250 -5.28 -16.45 35.00
C LYS A 250 -5.33 -15.83 33.61
N LEU A 251 -4.59 -16.35 32.63
CA LEU A 251 -4.64 -15.91 31.24
C LEU A 251 -6.06 -16.08 30.65
N MET A 252 -6.66 -17.25 30.85
CA MET A 252 -8.03 -17.54 30.39
C MET A 252 -9.07 -16.60 31.01
N ASP A 253 -8.99 -16.32 32.31
CA ASP A 253 -9.92 -15.39 32.96
C ASP A 253 -9.72 -13.94 32.49
N SER A 254 -8.47 -13.54 32.25
CA SER A 254 -8.14 -12.22 31.70
C SER A 254 -8.72 -12.06 30.30
N TYR A 255 -8.61 -13.10 29.46
CA TYR A 255 -9.24 -13.14 28.15
C TYR A 255 -10.78 -13.09 28.22
N LEU A 256 -11.41 -13.91 29.07
CA LEU A 256 -12.87 -13.89 29.23
C LEU A 256 -13.38 -12.56 29.79
N SER A 257 -12.56 -11.84 30.56
CA SER A 257 -12.89 -10.48 31.02
C SER A 257 -12.98 -9.50 29.85
N LEU A 258 -12.09 -9.58 28.85
CA LEU A 258 -12.17 -8.77 27.63
C LEU A 258 -13.43 -9.07 26.81
N ILE A 259 -13.82 -10.35 26.72
CA ILE A 259 -15.07 -10.76 26.07
C ILE A 259 -16.29 -10.14 26.77
N ARG A 260 -16.32 -10.18 28.10
CA ARG A 260 -17.40 -9.57 28.90
C ARG A 260 -17.43 -8.05 28.79
N GLU A 261 -16.26 -7.39 28.84
CA GLU A 261 -16.12 -5.94 28.72
C GLU A 261 -16.77 -5.41 27.43
N HIS A 262 -16.60 -6.14 26.33
CA HIS A 262 -17.12 -5.77 25.01
C HIS A 262 -18.51 -6.35 24.68
N ASN A 263 -19.18 -6.97 25.67
CA ASN A 263 -20.47 -7.64 25.50
C ASN A 263 -20.48 -8.67 24.35
N LEU A 264 -19.34 -9.32 24.14
CA LEU A 264 -19.17 -10.31 23.08
C LEU A 264 -19.80 -11.65 23.48
N ALA A 265 -20.45 -12.31 22.52
CA ALA A 265 -21.19 -13.53 22.77
C ALA A 265 -20.24 -14.69 23.14
N THR A 266 -20.58 -15.42 24.20
CA THR A 266 -19.91 -16.65 24.58
C THR A 266 -20.79 -17.48 25.50
N ASN A 267 -20.71 -18.81 25.40
CA ASN A 267 -21.24 -19.74 26.41
C ASN A 267 -20.11 -20.41 27.21
N LEU A 268 -18.87 -19.93 27.05
CA LEU A 268 -17.65 -20.47 27.65
C LEU A 268 -17.42 -19.89 29.04
N THR A 269 -17.22 -20.76 30.02
CA THR A 269 -16.79 -20.39 31.38
C THR A 269 -15.35 -20.81 31.60
N LEU A 270 -14.62 -20.17 32.51
CA LEU A 270 -13.22 -20.49 32.83
C LEU A 270 -13.01 -22.01 33.08
N ASP A 271 -13.79 -22.59 33.99
CA ASP A 271 -13.64 -24.01 34.34
C ASP A 271 -13.89 -24.93 33.15
N LYS A 272 -14.96 -24.66 32.37
CA LYS A 272 -15.24 -25.44 31.15
C LYS A 272 -14.17 -25.28 30.09
N TRP A 273 -13.63 -24.08 29.88
CA TRP A 273 -12.56 -23.86 28.92
C TRP A 273 -11.30 -24.65 29.30
N PHE A 274 -10.90 -24.53 30.55
CA PHE A 274 -9.75 -25.24 31.10
C PHE A 274 -9.94 -26.76 31.00
N ASP A 275 -11.10 -27.28 31.42
CA ASP A 275 -11.42 -28.71 31.37
C ASP A 275 -11.41 -29.28 29.95
N ILE A 276 -11.77 -28.49 28.94
CA ILE A 276 -11.82 -28.94 27.54
C ILE A 276 -10.41 -28.99 26.94
N VAL A 277 -9.62 -27.95 27.19
CA VAL A 277 -8.38 -27.70 26.45
C VAL A 277 -7.15 -28.20 27.20
N TYR A 278 -7.08 -28.03 28.52
CA TYR A 278 -5.90 -28.34 29.32
C TYR A 278 -5.79 -29.84 29.64
N LYS A 279 -5.26 -30.61 28.68
CA LYS A 279 -5.12 -32.09 28.77
C LYS A 279 -3.68 -32.52 29.05
N ALA A 280 -3.17 -32.15 30.22
CA ALA A 280 -1.84 -32.54 30.66
C ALA A 280 -1.70 -34.07 30.81
N PRO A 281 -0.49 -34.65 30.63
CA PRO A 281 0.77 -33.97 30.32
C PRO A 281 1.13 -33.92 28.83
N GLU A 282 0.34 -34.55 27.95
CA GLU A 282 0.64 -34.68 26.52
C GLU A 282 0.02 -33.56 25.67
N PHE A 283 -1.09 -32.98 26.15
CA PHE A 283 -1.78 -31.84 25.55
C PHE A 283 -2.22 -32.06 24.10
N ASP A 284 -2.54 -33.28 23.71
CA ASP A 284 -2.90 -33.67 22.34
C ASP A 284 -4.31 -34.31 22.22
N GLU A 285 -5.02 -34.50 23.34
CA GLU A 285 -6.38 -35.07 23.40
C GLU A 285 -7.47 -34.03 23.77
N PHE A 286 -7.48 -32.87 23.13
CA PHE A 286 -8.42 -31.76 23.43
C PHE A 286 -9.36 -31.43 22.27
N LEU A 287 -10.39 -30.61 22.55
CA LEU A 287 -11.30 -30.05 21.54
C LEU A 287 -11.01 -28.56 21.33
N TYR A 288 -11.24 -28.09 20.10
CA TYR A 288 -11.12 -26.68 19.75
C TYR A 288 -12.30 -25.89 20.34
N ILE A 289 -12.08 -24.63 20.69
CA ILE A 289 -13.19 -23.73 21.03
C ILE A 289 -13.62 -23.03 19.75
N GLN A 290 -14.93 -22.96 19.50
CA GLN A 290 -15.44 -22.28 18.31
C GLN A 290 -15.16 -20.77 18.43
N PRO A 291 -14.43 -20.14 17.49
CA PRO A 291 -13.96 -18.76 17.61
C PRO A 291 -15.00 -17.71 17.18
N TYR A 292 -16.25 -18.11 16.94
CA TYR A 292 -17.37 -17.26 16.56
C TYR A 292 -18.73 -17.90 16.90
N MET A 293 -19.78 -17.10 17.00
CA MET A 293 -21.16 -17.58 17.07
C MET A 293 -21.68 -17.94 15.67
N ARG A 294 -22.26 -19.15 15.53
CA ARG A 294 -22.74 -19.70 14.24
C ARG A 294 -23.83 -18.88 13.55
N GLU A 295 -24.58 -18.06 14.28
CA GLU A 295 -25.65 -17.21 13.70
C GLU A 295 -25.12 -16.14 12.72
N TYR A 296 -23.79 -15.94 12.65
CA TYR A 296 -23.12 -15.07 11.66
C TYR A 296 -22.60 -15.83 10.42
N GLU A 297 -22.91 -17.11 10.24
CA GLU A 297 -22.61 -17.86 9.01
C GLU A 297 -23.62 -17.52 7.91
N THR A 298 -23.16 -16.86 6.84
CA THR A 298 -23.94 -16.73 5.59
C THR A 298 -23.78 -17.96 4.68
N ASP A 299 -22.90 -18.90 5.00
CA ASP A 299 -22.64 -20.11 4.21
C ASP A 299 -22.56 -21.37 5.08
N ASN A 300 -23.37 -22.37 4.70
CA ASN A 300 -23.55 -23.68 5.34
C ASN A 300 -22.33 -24.63 5.20
N SER A 301 -21.09 -24.16 5.35
CA SER A 301 -19.91 -24.98 5.01
C SER A 301 -19.15 -25.62 6.19
N TYR A 302 -19.59 -25.49 7.44
CA TYR A 302 -18.86 -26.10 8.56
C TYR A 302 -19.69 -27.18 9.28
N ASN A 303 -19.40 -28.41 8.87
CA ASN A 303 -19.88 -29.71 9.34
C ASN A 303 -20.48 -29.74 10.76
N SER A 304 -21.73 -30.21 10.81
CA SER A 304 -22.38 -30.80 11.99
C SER A 304 -21.58 -32.00 12.46
N TYR A 305 -21.16 -32.11 13.73
CA TYR A 305 -21.03 -33.44 14.37
C TYR A 305 -21.24 -33.43 15.89
N ASP A 306 -22.03 -34.42 16.30
CA ASP A 306 -22.17 -35.02 17.63
C ASP A 306 -20.99 -35.97 17.94
N TYR A 307 -20.60 -36.05 19.23
CA TYR A 307 -19.75 -37.02 19.99
C TYR A 307 -18.34 -37.52 19.50
N VAL A 308 -17.34 -37.24 20.37
CA VAL A 308 -16.17 -38.00 20.89
C VAL A 308 -15.27 -38.89 19.98
N ALA A 309 -13.98 -38.48 19.86
CA ALA A 309 -12.70 -39.26 19.96
C ALA A 309 -11.61 -38.76 18.97
N LYS A 310 -10.33 -38.71 19.42
CA LYS A 310 -9.00 -38.42 18.80
C LYS A 310 -8.89 -37.63 17.48
N VAL A 311 -7.99 -36.64 17.43
CA VAL A 311 -7.63 -35.89 16.21
C VAL A 311 -6.30 -36.39 15.64
N GLY A 312 -6.39 -37.03 14.47
CA GLY A 312 -5.30 -37.21 13.53
C GLY A 312 -5.79 -36.78 12.13
N ASN A 313 -5.11 -35.80 11.54
CA ASN A 313 -5.13 -35.35 10.13
C ASN A 313 -6.46 -35.16 9.37
N GLY A 314 -7.62 -35.14 10.01
CA GLY A 314 -8.89 -34.84 9.34
C GLY A 314 -9.88 -34.12 10.26
N GLU A 315 -10.28 -32.92 9.84
CA GLU A 315 -11.28 -32.01 10.43
C GLU A 315 -11.00 -31.51 11.87
N ARG A 316 -10.92 -30.17 12.02
CA ARG A 316 -10.85 -29.53 13.35
C ARG A 316 -12.11 -29.91 14.14
N LYS A 317 -11.94 -30.59 15.29
CA LYS A 317 -13.06 -31.00 16.14
C LYS A 317 -13.37 -29.92 17.18
N TYR A 318 -14.42 -29.17 16.94
CA TYR A 318 -14.86 -28.11 17.85
C TYR A 318 -15.75 -28.66 18.98
N SER A 319 -15.59 -28.09 20.16
CA SER A 319 -16.52 -28.28 21.28
C SER A 319 -17.84 -27.56 20.99
N LYS A 320 -18.89 -27.89 21.75
CA LYS A 320 -20.16 -27.12 21.72
C LYS A 320 -20.04 -25.69 22.31
N TYR A 321 -18.88 -25.35 22.87
CA TYR A 321 -18.63 -24.05 23.46
C TYR A 321 -17.97 -23.13 22.44
N PHE A 322 -18.33 -21.85 22.51
CA PHE A 322 -17.86 -20.82 21.60
C PHE A 322 -17.50 -19.55 22.36
N VAL A 323 -16.65 -18.75 21.72
CA VAL A 323 -16.32 -17.39 22.13
C VAL A 323 -16.12 -16.54 20.88
N GLN A 324 -16.68 -15.32 20.86
CA GLN A 324 -16.60 -14.42 19.70
C GLN A 324 -15.20 -13.79 19.56
N GLN A 325 -14.22 -14.63 19.27
CA GLN A 325 -12.80 -14.28 19.15
C GLN A 325 -12.50 -13.51 17.87
N ASP A 326 -13.13 -13.89 16.77
CA ASP A 326 -13.00 -13.26 15.46
C ASP A 326 -13.23 -11.74 15.50
N VAL A 327 -14.30 -11.28 16.18
CA VAL A 327 -14.58 -9.86 16.40
C VAL A 327 -13.51 -9.25 17.29
N LEU A 328 -13.21 -9.89 18.42
CA LEU A 328 -12.22 -9.35 19.36
C LEU A 328 -10.86 -9.14 18.67
N LYS A 329 -10.37 -10.12 17.90
CA LYS A 329 -9.12 -10.01 17.16
C LYS A 329 -9.17 -8.89 16.14
N ASP A 330 -10.18 -8.86 15.27
CA ASP A 330 -10.35 -7.82 14.24
C ASP A 330 -10.32 -6.39 14.82
N LYS A 331 -11.04 -6.17 15.93
CA LYS A 331 -11.13 -4.85 16.55
C LYS A 331 -9.84 -4.43 17.23
N TYR A 332 -9.14 -5.34 17.90
CA TYR A 332 -7.84 -5.04 18.49
C TYR A 332 -6.72 -4.94 17.46
N ASP A 333 -6.84 -5.65 16.33
CA ASP A 333 -5.91 -5.51 15.22
C ASP A 333 -6.04 -4.12 14.58
N THR A 334 -7.27 -3.64 14.39
CA THR A 334 -7.53 -2.27 13.95
C THR A 334 -6.88 -1.22 14.88
N VAL A 335 -7.02 -1.37 16.21
CA VAL A 335 -6.38 -0.45 17.17
C VAL A 335 -4.85 -0.61 17.14
N SER A 336 -4.36 -1.84 17.03
CA SER A 336 -2.94 -2.17 16.95
C SER A 336 -2.29 -1.48 15.75
N GLU A 337 -2.84 -1.69 14.55
CA GLU A 337 -2.41 -1.04 13.31
C GLU A 337 -2.45 0.48 13.44
N ALA A 338 -3.49 1.05 14.07
CA ALA A 338 -3.56 2.49 14.25
C ALA A 338 -2.42 3.07 15.10
N HIS A 339 -1.81 2.28 16.00
CA HIS A 339 -0.65 2.70 16.78
C HIS A 339 0.69 2.56 16.02
N THR A 340 0.82 1.58 15.15
CA THR A 340 2.08 1.25 14.46
C THR A 340 2.20 1.83 13.06
N ASP A 341 1.08 1.98 12.36
CA ASP A 341 1.09 2.41 10.97
C ASP A 341 1.47 3.86 10.85
N SER A 342 2.26 4.16 9.81
CA SER A 342 2.59 5.54 9.48
C SER A 342 1.38 6.24 8.86
N PHE A 343 1.00 7.40 9.40
CA PHE A 343 -0.06 8.26 8.85
C PHE A 343 0.11 8.54 7.35
N PHE A 344 1.37 8.66 6.92
CA PHE A 344 1.70 8.97 5.53
C PHE A 344 2.73 7.98 5.00
N LYS A 345 2.35 7.27 3.94
CA LYS A 345 3.29 6.53 3.09
C LYS A 345 3.88 7.51 2.08
N ILE A 346 5.21 7.62 2.06
CA ILE A 346 5.92 8.63 1.26
C ILE A 346 5.68 8.41 -0.25
N GLU A 347 5.48 7.16 -0.67
CA GLU A 347 5.10 6.77 -2.02
C GLU A 347 3.78 7.42 -2.44
N ILE A 348 2.79 7.40 -1.54
CA ILE A 348 1.45 7.98 -1.77
C ILE A 348 1.53 9.50 -1.86
N ILE A 349 2.26 10.14 -0.93
CA ILE A 349 2.50 11.60 -0.99
C ILE A 349 3.13 11.96 -2.33
N LEU A 350 4.17 11.25 -2.73
CA LEU A 350 4.88 11.52 -3.97
C LEU A 350 3.97 11.33 -5.18
N GLY A 351 3.16 10.27 -5.20
CA GLY A 351 2.12 10.04 -6.22
C GLY A 351 1.15 11.22 -6.34
N PHE A 352 0.65 11.75 -5.22
CA PHE A 352 -0.20 12.94 -5.22
C PHE A 352 0.50 14.20 -5.71
N LEU A 353 1.78 14.40 -5.35
CA LEU A 353 2.58 15.53 -5.83
C LEU A 353 2.79 15.45 -7.35
N TYR A 354 3.07 14.26 -7.91
CA TYR A 354 3.16 14.05 -9.35
C TYR A 354 1.82 14.29 -10.05
N GLY A 355 0.71 13.81 -9.48
CA GLY A 355 -0.64 14.09 -9.98
C GLY A 355 -0.97 15.59 -10.01
N ALA A 356 -0.66 16.30 -8.92
CA ALA A 356 -0.83 17.74 -8.80
C ALA A 356 0.06 18.51 -9.78
N PHE A 357 1.29 18.05 -9.95
CA PHE A 357 2.21 18.62 -10.92
C PHE A 357 1.65 18.47 -12.34
N GLY A 358 1.23 17.26 -12.73
CA GLY A 358 0.62 16.98 -14.03
C GLY A 358 -0.60 17.86 -14.30
N LEU A 359 -1.56 17.90 -13.36
CA LEU A 359 -2.75 18.75 -13.47
C LEU A 359 -2.37 20.24 -13.59
N SER A 360 -1.44 20.71 -12.75
CA SER A 360 -0.99 22.11 -12.76
C SER A 360 -0.36 22.49 -14.10
N ILE A 361 0.39 21.57 -14.70
CA ILE A 361 1.07 21.77 -15.97
C ILE A 361 0.09 21.78 -17.15
N LEU A 362 -0.91 20.91 -17.14
CA LEU A 362 -2.00 20.93 -18.13
C LEU A 362 -2.74 22.28 -18.12
N ILE A 363 -3.09 22.77 -16.93
CA ILE A 363 -3.78 24.05 -16.74
C ILE A 363 -2.88 25.22 -17.14
N PHE A 364 -1.61 25.19 -16.73
CA PHE A 364 -0.63 26.22 -17.05
C PHE A 364 -0.37 26.28 -18.56
N SER A 365 -0.14 25.15 -19.22
CA SER A 365 0.17 25.10 -20.64
C SER A 365 -0.99 25.60 -21.51
N PHE A 366 -2.24 25.28 -21.13
CA PHE A 366 -3.44 25.84 -21.77
C PHE A 366 -3.48 27.36 -21.71
N ARG A 367 -3.11 27.91 -20.54
CA ARG A 367 -3.12 29.34 -20.31
C ARG A 367 -2.05 30.08 -21.10
N VAL A 368 -0.88 29.48 -21.24
CA VAL A 368 0.26 30.12 -21.89
C VAL A 368 0.21 30.00 -23.41
N THR A 369 -0.42 28.93 -23.93
CA THR A 369 -0.62 28.68 -25.35
C THR A 369 -2.05 29.07 -25.81
N SER A 370 -2.59 28.35 -26.80
CA SER A 370 -3.94 28.54 -27.33
C SER A 370 -4.74 27.24 -27.16
N GLY A 371 -6.06 27.34 -27.01
CA GLY A 371 -6.92 26.15 -26.87
C GLY A 371 -6.81 25.20 -28.07
N LYS A 372 -6.68 25.76 -29.30
CA LYS A 372 -6.44 24.98 -30.52
C LYS A 372 -5.11 24.22 -30.45
N SER A 373 -4.00 24.89 -30.14
CA SER A 373 -2.68 24.24 -30.03
C SER A 373 -2.62 23.22 -28.89
N TRP A 374 -3.32 23.49 -27.78
CA TRP A 374 -3.41 22.60 -26.64
C TRP A 374 -4.19 21.31 -27.00
N LEU A 375 -5.32 21.44 -27.68
CA LEU A 375 -6.10 20.29 -28.14
C LEU A 375 -5.34 19.45 -29.16
N ILE A 376 -4.65 20.11 -30.11
CA ILE A 376 -3.79 19.40 -31.08
C ILE A 376 -2.71 18.61 -30.33
N ALA A 377 -2.02 19.22 -29.36
CA ALA A 377 -1.01 18.52 -28.57
C ALA A 377 -1.58 17.33 -27.79
N LEU A 378 -2.79 17.45 -27.22
CA LEU A 378 -3.47 16.37 -26.51
C LEU A 378 -3.75 15.18 -27.44
N VAL A 379 -4.35 15.46 -28.61
CA VAL A 379 -4.64 14.44 -29.62
C VAL A 379 -3.34 13.82 -30.14
N SER A 380 -2.31 14.62 -30.43
CA SER A 380 -1.00 14.12 -30.86
C SER A 380 -0.38 13.19 -29.82
N THR A 381 -0.46 13.54 -28.54
CA THR A 381 0.04 12.68 -27.45
C THR A 381 -0.68 11.34 -27.45
N GLY A 382 -2.02 11.33 -27.53
CA GLY A 382 -2.81 10.10 -27.58
C GLY A 382 -2.47 9.22 -28.80
N VAL A 383 -2.41 9.82 -29.99
CA VAL A 383 -2.09 9.09 -31.24
C VAL A 383 -0.68 8.49 -31.19
N ILE A 384 0.33 9.25 -30.75
CA ILE A 384 1.71 8.75 -30.64
C ILE A 384 1.79 7.54 -29.70
N ASN A 385 1.11 7.60 -28.55
CA ASN A 385 1.08 6.50 -27.60
C ASN A 385 0.45 5.23 -28.18
N ILE A 386 -0.67 5.36 -28.92
CA ILE A 386 -1.31 4.22 -29.59
C ILE A 386 -0.37 3.62 -30.64
N VAL A 387 0.26 4.46 -31.46
CA VAL A 387 1.21 4.01 -32.50
C VAL A 387 2.39 3.27 -31.87
N TYR A 388 2.98 3.78 -30.80
CA TYR A 388 4.10 3.11 -30.11
C TYR A 388 3.68 1.83 -29.41
N GLY A 389 2.47 1.78 -28.84
CA GLY A 389 1.91 0.56 -28.27
C GLY A 389 1.78 -0.55 -29.31
N ILE A 390 1.19 -0.23 -30.47
CA ILE A 390 1.08 -1.17 -31.61
C ILE A 390 2.48 -1.60 -32.08
N PHE A 391 3.40 -0.65 -32.28
CA PHE A 391 4.75 -0.97 -32.75
C PHE A 391 5.51 -1.89 -31.78
N THR A 392 5.39 -1.64 -30.48
CA THR A 392 6.02 -2.47 -29.44
C THR A 392 5.41 -3.87 -29.39
N ALA A 393 4.08 -3.98 -29.54
CA ALA A 393 3.40 -5.27 -29.60
C ALA A 393 3.85 -6.10 -30.82
N ILE A 394 4.11 -5.45 -31.96
CA ILE A 394 4.59 -6.13 -33.18
C ILE A 394 6.04 -6.59 -33.03
N THR A 395 6.92 -5.78 -32.44
CA THR A 395 8.35 -6.16 -32.33
C THR A 395 8.61 -7.19 -31.25
N GLY A 396 7.75 -7.28 -30.22
CA GLY A 396 7.97 -8.15 -29.07
C GLY A 396 9.16 -7.76 -28.19
N VAL A 397 9.77 -6.60 -28.44
CA VAL A 397 10.93 -6.10 -27.67
C VAL A 397 10.43 -5.28 -26.48
N GLY A 398 10.55 -5.83 -25.27
CA GLY A 398 9.94 -5.28 -24.05
C GLY A 398 10.22 -3.79 -23.78
N ASN A 399 11.44 -3.32 -24.05
CA ASN A 399 11.83 -1.93 -23.80
C ASN A 399 11.59 -0.96 -24.96
N MET A 400 11.06 -1.43 -26.10
CA MET A 400 10.95 -0.61 -27.31
C MET A 400 10.09 0.64 -27.08
N TYR A 401 8.97 0.49 -26.37
CA TYR A 401 8.08 1.59 -26.04
C TYR A 401 8.81 2.71 -25.27
N ALA A 402 9.60 2.34 -24.25
CA ALA A 402 10.33 3.29 -23.42
C ALA A 402 11.38 4.07 -24.24
N TYR A 403 12.11 3.38 -25.14
CA TYR A 403 13.05 4.03 -26.05
C TYR A 403 12.36 5.00 -27.00
N LEU A 404 11.25 4.58 -27.63
CA LEU A 404 10.49 5.43 -28.56
C LEU A 404 9.98 6.70 -27.88
N ILE A 405 9.40 6.57 -26.68
CA ILE A 405 8.96 7.72 -25.90
C ILE A 405 10.14 8.63 -25.55
N LEU A 406 11.25 8.08 -25.05
CA LEU A 406 12.43 8.87 -24.66
C LEU A 406 12.98 9.69 -25.84
N PHE A 407 13.20 9.05 -26.99
CA PHE A 407 13.69 9.74 -28.19
C PHE A 407 12.71 10.80 -28.68
N THR A 408 11.41 10.56 -28.57
CA THR A 408 10.37 11.53 -28.93
C THR A 408 10.37 12.74 -28.01
N ILE A 409 10.53 12.54 -26.71
CA ILE A 409 10.67 13.65 -25.75
C ILE A 409 11.90 14.51 -26.10
N LEU A 410 13.04 13.87 -26.34
CA LEU A 410 14.27 14.56 -26.74
C LEU A 410 14.09 15.31 -28.07
N GLY A 411 13.42 14.70 -29.05
CA GLY A 411 13.09 15.31 -30.33
C GLY A 411 12.15 16.52 -30.19
N ILE A 412 11.13 16.44 -29.34
CA ILE A 412 10.21 17.56 -29.03
C ILE A 412 10.97 18.73 -28.41
N ILE A 413 11.86 18.45 -27.45
CA ILE A 413 12.69 19.47 -26.80
C ILE A 413 13.59 20.15 -27.82
N PHE A 414 14.31 19.35 -28.62
CA PHE A 414 15.18 19.86 -29.68
C PHE A 414 14.40 20.72 -30.68
N TYR A 415 13.25 20.25 -31.14
CA TYR A 415 12.40 20.96 -32.09
C TYR A 415 11.85 22.28 -31.52
N PHE A 416 11.43 22.30 -30.26
CA PHE A 416 11.00 23.54 -29.59
C PHE A 416 12.11 24.58 -29.56
N PHE A 417 13.33 24.19 -29.17
CA PHE A 417 14.47 25.11 -29.12
C PHE A 417 14.91 25.57 -30.51
N LEU A 418 14.88 24.69 -31.51
CA LEU A 418 15.14 25.05 -32.91
C LEU A 418 14.20 26.16 -33.37
N ILE A 419 12.90 26.05 -33.09
CA ILE A 419 11.94 27.10 -33.42
C ILE A 419 12.19 28.38 -32.61
N TYR A 420 12.40 28.23 -31.30
CA TYR A 420 12.63 29.36 -30.40
C TYR A 420 13.80 30.25 -30.86
N PHE A 421 14.93 29.64 -31.25
CA PHE A 421 16.10 30.39 -31.72
C PHE A 421 15.92 30.96 -33.12
N ASN A 422 15.27 30.22 -34.02
CA ASN A 422 15.05 30.67 -35.40
C ASN A 422 13.92 31.70 -35.55
N LYS A 423 13.08 31.89 -34.53
CA LYS A 423 11.93 32.81 -34.51
C LYS A 423 10.94 32.58 -35.68
N LYS A 424 10.72 31.33 -36.08
CA LYS A 424 9.81 30.96 -37.19
C LYS A 424 8.62 30.13 -36.72
N ASN A 425 7.46 30.31 -37.34
CA ASN A 425 6.26 29.47 -37.17
C ASN A 425 5.77 29.34 -35.70
N LEU A 426 5.13 30.40 -35.22
CA LEU A 426 4.62 30.49 -33.84
C LEU A 426 3.58 29.40 -33.53
N GLN A 427 2.76 28.99 -34.49
CA GLN A 427 1.72 27.99 -34.27
C GLN A 427 2.30 26.61 -33.93
N LEU A 428 3.29 26.13 -34.69
CA LEU A 428 3.97 24.87 -34.40
C LEU A 428 4.74 24.94 -33.06
N SER A 429 5.33 26.09 -32.77
CA SER A 429 6.03 26.30 -31.49
C SER A 429 5.12 26.17 -30.27
N ARG A 430 3.84 26.57 -30.38
CA ARG A 430 2.82 26.42 -29.31
C ARG A 430 2.51 24.94 -29.03
N ILE A 431 2.45 24.12 -30.09
CA ILE A 431 2.20 22.67 -29.97
C ILE A 431 3.42 22.01 -29.34
N ALA A 432 4.62 22.29 -29.86
CA ALA A 432 5.88 21.77 -29.32
C ALA A 432 6.08 22.15 -27.85
N LEU A 433 5.72 23.38 -27.45
CA LEU A 433 5.79 23.83 -26.06
C LEU A 433 4.86 23.02 -25.14
N ASN A 434 3.62 22.75 -25.54
CA ASN A 434 2.71 21.92 -24.76
C ASN A 434 3.29 20.52 -24.56
N LEU A 435 3.74 19.89 -25.64
CA LEU A 435 4.34 18.55 -25.58
C LEU A 435 5.60 18.52 -24.73
N PHE A 436 6.46 19.53 -24.82
CA PHE A 436 7.64 19.66 -23.95
C PHE A 436 7.22 19.75 -22.48
N LEU A 437 6.32 20.68 -22.14
CA LEU A 437 5.86 20.88 -20.76
C LEU A 437 5.26 19.61 -20.14
N TRP A 438 4.55 18.79 -20.92
CA TRP A 438 3.89 17.59 -20.40
C TRP A 438 4.82 16.39 -20.23
N SER A 439 5.97 16.38 -20.90
CA SER A 439 6.77 15.17 -21.04
C SER A 439 8.15 15.23 -20.39
N PHE A 440 8.71 16.42 -20.16
CA PHE A 440 10.09 16.54 -19.67
C PHE A 440 10.34 15.87 -18.31
N ILE A 441 9.33 15.84 -17.44
CA ILE A 441 9.42 15.18 -16.12
C ILE A 441 9.60 13.65 -16.24
N GLY A 442 9.25 13.07 -17.39
CA GLY A 442 9.40 11.65 -17.66
C GLY A 442 10.83 11.23 -18.04
N ILE A 443 11.74 12.16 -18.35
CA ILE A 443 13.09 11.83 -18.86
C ILE A 443 13.89 11.00 -17.87
N ILE A 444 14.00 11.45 -16.60
CA ILE A 444 14.77 10.74 -15.58
C ILE A 444 14.18 9.36 -15.28
N PRO A 445 12.86 9.23 -14.99
CA PRO A 445 12.26 7.91 -14.78
C PRO A 445 12.44 6.96 -15.95
N LEU A 446 12.30 7.43 -17.20
CA LEU A 446 12.50 6.59 -18.38
C LEU A 446 13.94 6.08 -18.48
N ILE A 447 14.93 6.97 -18.33
CA ILE A 447 16.35 6.56 -18.33
C ILE A 447 16.63 5.59 -17.18
N TYR A 448 16.09 5.86 -16.00
CA TYR A 448 16.27 5.02 -14.81
C TYR A 448 15.75 3.61 -15.03
N PHE A 449 14.51 3.46 -15.51
CA PHE A 449 13.91 2.15 -15.75
C PHE A 449 14.55 1.41 -16.93
N ILE A 450 15.00 2.12 -17.97
CA ILE A 450 15.79 1.51 -19.05
C ILE A 450 17.10 0.91 -18.52
N ILE A 451 17.82 1.63 -17.65
CA ILE A 451 19.05 1.14 -17.04
C ILE A 451 18.75 -0.02 -16.08
N GLN A 452 17.73 0.12 -15.23
CA GLN A 452 17.31 -0.95 -14.32
C GLN A 452 17.01 -2.24 -15.08
N GLU A 453 16.24 -2.16 -16.17
CA GLU A 453 15.89 -3.33 -16.98
C GLU A 453 17.11 -3.92 -17.71
N HIS A 454 18.09 -3.10 -18.08
CA HIS A 454 19.36 -3.61 -18.62
C HIS A 454 20.11 -4.52 -17.62
N TYR A 455 19.94 -4.28 -16.33
CA TYR A 455 20.50 -5.11 -15.25
C TYR A 455 19.55 -6.24 -14.78
N ALA A 456 18.31 -6.27 -15.27
CA ALA A 456 17.35 -7.31 -14.90
C ALA A 456 17.80 -8.71 -15.35
N LEU A 457 17.38 -9.72 -14.59
CA LEU A 457 17.52 -11.17 -14.80
C LEU A 457 18.54 -11.59 -15.88
N LYS A 458 19.77 -11.89 -15.46
CA LYS A 458 20.74 -12.60 -16.29
C LYS A 458 20.62 -14.09 -15.98
N TYR A 459 20.29 -14.89 -16.99
CA TYR A 459 20.30 -16.35 -16.85
C TYR A 459 21.75 -16.82 -16.74
N ASP A 460 22.13 -17.35 -15.57
CA ASP A 460 23.42 -18.01 -15.42
C ASP A 460 23.30 -19.47 -15.85
N TYR A 461 23.71 -19.72 -17.10
CA TYR A 461 23.75 -21.06 -17.69
C TYR A 461 24.58 -22.07 -16.88
N ARG A 462 25.50 -21.61 -16.00
CA ARG A 462 26.32 -22.50 -15.17
C ARG A 462 25.60 -23.03 -13.94
N MET A 463 24.59 -22.31 -13.46
CA MET A 463 23.98 -22.54 -12.16
C MET A 463 22.49 -22.92 -12.24
N GLY A 464 21.86 -22.83 -13.42
CA GLY A 464 20.48 -23.30 -13.63
C GLY A 464 19.40 -22.50 -12.90
N TYR A 465 19.75 -21.33 -12.35
CA TYR A 465 18.81 -20.41 -11.73
C TYR A 465 18.98 -18.97 -12.24
N SER A 466 17.88 -18.23 -12.19
CA SER A 466 17.89 -16.80 -12.50
C SER A 466 18.32 -16.02 -11.27
N TYR A 467 19.25 -15.08 -11.43
CA TYR A 467 19.69 -14.18 -10.36
C TYR A 467 19.56 -12.73 -10.80
N ASN A 468 19.08 -11.89 -9.89
CA ASN A 468 19.02 -10.44 -10.07
C ASN A 468 20.37 -9.84 -9.73
N SER A 469 20.96 -9.07 -10.64
CA SER A 469 22.27 -8.46 -10.39
C SER A 469 22.23 -7.51 -9.18
N PRO A 470 23.34 -7.31 -8.44
CA PRO A 470 23.39 -6.36 -7.34
C PRO A 470 22.98 -4.95 -7.76
N GLU A 471 23.29 -4.56 -9.00
CA GLU A 471 22.88 -3.30 -9.60
C GLU A 471 21.35 -3.23 -9.74
N TYR A 472 20.70 -4.27 -10.27
CA TYR A 472 19.23 -4.31 -10.36
C TYR A 472 18.57 -4.11 -9.00
N LEU A 473 19.06 -4.80 -7.96
CA LEU A 473 18.57 -4.66 -6.59
C LEU A 473 18.76 -3.22 -6.08
N TRP A 474 19.92 -2.62 -6.33
CA TRP A 474 20.17 -1.22 -5.98
C TRP A 474 19.18 -0.27 -6.65
N PHE A 475 18.93 -0.43 -7.96
CA PHE A 475 17.92 0.37 -8.66
C PHE A 475 16.52 0.14 -8.09
N ARG A 476 16.13 -1.11 -7.84
CA ARG A 476 14.82 -1.41 -7.26
C ARG A 476 14.60 -0.74 -5.90
N ASP A 477 15.63 -0.76 -5.04
CA ASP A 477 15.53 -0.23 -3.68
C ASP A 477 15.64 1.32 -3.63
N HIS A 478 16.07 1.97 -4.72
CA HIS A 478 16.24 3.43 -4.82
C HIS A 478 15.19 4.13 -5.70
N ILE A 479 14.13 3.45 -6.13
CA ILE A 479 13.05 4.04 -6.95
C ILE A 479 12.47 5.32 -6.32
N LEU A 480 12.18 5.29 -5.02
CA LEU A 480 11.61 6.44 -4.31
C LEU A 480 12.55 7.64 -4.27
N HIS A 481 13.85 7.40 -4.06
CA HIS A 481 14.88 8.43 -4.08
C HIS A 481 14.98 9.08 -5.47
N MET A 482 14.92 8.28 -6.53
CA MET A 482 14.93 8.77 -7.92
C MET A 482 13.73 9.68 -8.20
N PHE A 483 12.51 9.25 -7.88
CA PHE A 483 11.32 10.07 -8.10
C PHE A 483 11.35 11.36 -7.26
N SER A 484 11.85 11.30 -6.02
CA SER A 484 12.00 12.48 -5.17
C SER A 484 12.98 13.49 -5.77
N PHE A 485 14.14 13.03 -6.24
CA PHE A 485 15.12 13.88 -6.92
C PHE A 485 14.59 14.46 -8.25
N ASN A 486 13.95 13.62 -9.07
CA ASN A 486 13.34 14.03 -10.33
C ASN A 486 12.28 15.11 -10.12
N PHE A 487 11.45 14.99 -9.08
CA PHE A 487 10.45 16.00 -8.76
C PHE A 487 11.08 17.37 -8.48
N ILE A 488 12.13 17.41 -7.64
CA ILE A 488 12.86 18.65 -7.33
C ILE A 488 13.45 19.25 -8.62
N LEU A 489 14.10 18.42 -9.44
CA LEU A 489 14.68 18.89 -10.70
C LEU A 489 13.60 19.40 -11.67
N ALA A 490 12.41 18.81 -11.66
CA ALA A 490 11.31 19.23 -12.52
C ALA A 490 10.80 20.63 -12.14
N VAL A 491 10.68 20.92 -10.85
CA VAL A 491 10.34 22.26 -10.34
C VAL A 491 11.42 23.28 -10.74
N LEU A 492 12.70 22.93 -10.57
CA LEU A 492 13.82 23.78 -10.99
C LEU A 492 13.81 24.05 -12.50
N THR A 493 13.53 23.03 -13.31
CA THR A 493 13.43 23.14 -14.76
C THR A 493 12.31 24.10 -15.16
N LEU A 494 11.15 24.02 -14.50
CA LEU A 494 10.04 24.96 -14.74
C LEU A 494 10.36 26.40 -14.36
N PHE A 495 11.17 26.62 -13.33
CA PHE A 495 11.63 27.95 -12.97
C PHE A 495 12.39 28.62 -14.13
N PHE A 496 13.34 27.91 -14.73
CA PHE A 496 14.08 28.40 -15.90
C PHE A 496 13.21 28.47 -17.15
N LEU A 497 12.40 27.44 -17.40
CA LEU A 497 11.53 27.37 -18.57
C LEU A 497 10.47 28.47 -18.58
N SER A 498 9.94 28.85 -17.41
CA SER A 498 9.00 29.97 -17.29
C SER A 498 9.57 31.30 -17.80
N LYS A 499 10.88 31.52 -17.62
CA LYS A 499 11.58 32.70 -18.17
C LYS A 499 11.68 32.62 -19.70
N ILE A 500 12.00 31.43 -20.23
CA ILE A 500 12.08 31.18 -21.67
C ILE A 500 10.72 31.40 -22.32
N ILE A 501 9.65 30.85 -21.74
CA ILE A 501 8.28 30.96 -22.26
C ILE A 501 7.82 32.43 -22.33
N ARG A 502 8.15 33.23 -21.30
CA ARG A 502 7.83 34.66 -21.32
C ARG A 502 8.47 35.38 -22.51
N ASN A 503 9.73 35.06 -22.82
CA ASN A 503 10.46 35.66 -23.93
C ASN A 503 10.00 35.10 -25.29
N TRP A 504 9.72 33.80 -25.35
CA TRP A 504 9.20 33.10 -26.53
C TRP A 504 7.89 33.72 -27.03
N LYS A 505 7.03 34.20 -26.13
CA LYS A 505 5.78 34.84 -26.51
C LYS A 505 5.96 36.16 -27.30
N GLY A 506 7.15 36.78 -27.24
CA GLY A 506 7.48 37.99 -28.00
C GLY A 506 7.91 37.75 -29.45
N ILE A 507 7.87 36.51 -29.95
CA ILE A 507 8.10 36.19 -31.37
C ILE A 507 6.91 36.72 -32.19
N SER A 508 7.18 37.40 -33.31
CA SER A 508 6.15 37.98 -34.20
C SER A 508 5.18 36.93 -34.73
N GLU A 509 3.90 37.28 -34.80
CA GLU A 509 2.88 36.53 -35.54
C GLU A 509 3.01 36.93 -37.02
N ASP A 510 4.03 36.42 -37.71
CA ASP A 510 4.15 36.52 -39.17
C ASP A 510 3.48 35.33 -39.87
#